data_AF-A0A7V9R905-F1
#
_entry.id   AF-A0A7V9R905-F1
#
_cell.length_a   1.000
_cell.length_b   1.000
_cell.length_c   1.000
_cell.angle_alpha   90.00
_cell.angle_beta   90.00
_cell.angle_gamma   90.00
#
_symmetry.space_group_name_H-M   'P 1'
#
loop_
_entity.id
_entity.type
_entity.pdbx_description
1 polymer ?
#
loop_
_entity_poly.entity_id
_entity_poly.type
_entity_poly.pdbx_seq_one_letter_code
_entity_poly.pdbx_strand_id
1 'polypeptide(L)' 'MHEWLIAASERLAAESGGEPSDYVLSQQEIDDLLELARVASHESGERINAPLVCYLVGLARPRSGRELGDLVDAVVGKAV' A
#
# COMPACT_ATOMS: atom_id res chain seq x y z
N MET A 1 -9.29 7.49 -9.71
CA MET A 1 -9.45 7.08 -8.29
C MET A 1 -10.91 7.29 -7.89
N HIS A 2 -11.51 6.38 -7.12
CA HIS A 2 -12.92 6.49 -6.71
C HIS A 2 -13.13 7.68 -5.76
N GLU A 3 -14.27 8.39 -5.84
CA GLU A 3 -14.56 9.60 -5.05
C GLU A 3 -14.38 9.40 -3.55
N TRP A 4 -14.81 8.24 -3.05
CA TRP A 4 -14.64 7.90 -1.64
C TRP A 4 -13.17 7.90 -1.20
N LEU A 5 -12.26 7.39 -2.04
CA LEU A 5 -10.83 7.30 -1.72
C LEU A 5 -10.18 8.70 -1.76
N ILE A 6 -10.61 9.56 -2.68
CA ILE A 6 -10.20 10.97 -2.72
C ILE A 6 -10.57 11.67 -1.41
N ALA A 7 -11.83 11.56 -0.99
CA ALA A 7 -12.29 12.17 0.26
C ALA A 7 -11.58 11.57 1.50
N ALA A 8 -11.18 10.29 1.44
CA ALA A 8 -10.38 9.68 2.50
C ALA A 8 -8.96 10.26 2.57
N SER A 9 -8.32 10.46 1.42
CA SER A 9 -7.00 11.12 1.33
C SER A 9 -7.03 12.55 1.86
N GLU A 10 -8.09 13.31 1.55
CA GLU A 10 -8.27 14.68 2.09
C GLU A 10 -8.37 14.70 3.62
N ARG A 11 -9.18 13.81 4.20
CA ARG A 11 -9.28 13.69 5.67
C ARG A 11 -7.97 13.28 6.30
N LEU A 12 -7.24 12.37 5.67
CA LEU A 12 -5.95 11.88 6.18
C LEU A 12 -4.88 12.98 6.13
N ALA A 13 -4.83 13.75 5.04
CA ALA A 13 -3.94 14.91 4.89
C ALA A 13 -4.20 15.95 5.99
N ALA A 14 -5.47 16.29 6.24
CA ALA A 14 -5.87 17.22 7.28
C ALA A 14 -5.45 16.78 8.69
N GLU A 15 -5.55 15.48 9.01
CA GLU A 15 -5.19 14.92 10.32
C GLU A 15 -3.67 14.81 10.53
N SER A 16 -2.93 14.51 9.47
CA SER A 16 -1.49 14.22 9.54
C SER A 16 -0.60 15.43 9.25
N GLY A 17 -1.17 16.55 8.81
CA GLY A 17 -0.43 17.78 8.47
C GLY A 17 0.28 17.70 7.12
N GLY A 18 -0.25 16.94 6.16
CA GLY A 18 0.24 16.83 4.79
C GLY A 18 -0.73 17.42 3.76
N GLU A 19 -0.41 17.26 2.48
CA GLU A 19 -1.28 17.67 1.37
C GLU A 19 -2.00 16.45 0.76
N PRO A 20 -3.23 16.59 0.23
CA PRO A 20 -3.91 15.48 -0.44
C PRO A 20 -3.10 14.86 -1.60
N SER A 21 -2.23 15.65 -2.24
CA SER A 21 -1.32 15.19 -3.30
C SER A 21 -0.32 14.13 -2.83
N ASP A 22 0.01 14.10 -1.54
CA ASP A 22 0.95 13.14 -0.95
C ASP A 22 0.35 11.72 -0.91
N TYR A 23 -0.95 11.59 -1.13
CA TYR A 23 -1.71 10.33 -1.09
C TYR A 23 -2.18 9.88 -2.48
N VAL A 24 -1.68 10.48 -3.55
CA VAL A 24 -2.01 10.08 -4.92
C VAL A 24 -1.23 8.83 -5.29
N LEU A 25 -1.95 7.74 -5.56
CA LEU A 25 -1.39 6.49 -6.05
C LEU A 25 -1.43 6.46 -7.58
N SER A 26 -0.31 6.09 -8.19
CA SER A 26 -0.25 5.69 -9.59
C SER A 26 -1.02 4.38 -9.83
N GLN A 27 -1.38 4.10 -11.08
CA GLN A 27 -2.05 2.84 -11.41
C GLN A 27 -1.18 1.62 -11.08
N GLN A 28 0.14 1.72 -11.30
CA GLN A 28 1.08 0.66 -10.95
C GLN A 28 1.09 0.39 -9.43
N GLU A 29 1.13 1.44 -8.60
CA GLU A 29 1.08 1.27 -7.15
C GLU A 29 -0.23 0.62 -6.67
N ILE A 30 -1.35 0.94 -7.32
CA ILE A 30 -2.64 0.30 -7.06
C ILE A 30 -2.56 -1.20 -7.38
N ASP A 31 -2.03 -1.55 -8.55
CA ASP A 31 -1.93 -2.94 -9.00
C ASP A 31 -0.99 -3.75 -8.06
N ASP A 32 0.14 -3.17 -7.65
CA ASP A 32 1.08 -3.78 -6.70
C ASP A 32 0.44 -4.04 -5.33
N LEU A 33 -0.32 -3.08 -4.79
CA LEU A 33 -1.04 -3.22 -3.51
C LEU A 33 -2.15 -4.27 -3.57
N LEU A 34 -2.87 -4.34 -4.70
CA LEU A 34 -3.92 -5.34 -4.89
C LEU A 34 -3.33 -6.75 -5.01
N GLU A 35 -2.20 -6.90 -5.69
CA GLU A 35 -1.48 -8.18 -5.75
C GLU A 35 -0.96 -8.60 -4.38
N LEU A 36 -0.35 -7.67 -3.63
CA LEU A 36 0.11 -7.90 -2.27
C LEU A 36 -1.04 -8.39 -1.36
N ALA A 37 -2.18 -7.69 -1.39
CA ALA A 37 -3.36 -8.04 -0.62
C ALA A 37 -3.91 -9.42 -1.01
N ARG A 38 -3.92 -9.73 -2.32
CA ARG A 38 -4.33 -11.03 -2.84
C ARG A 38 -3.42 -12.15 -2.33
N VAL A 39 -2.11 -11.99 -2.41
CA VAL A 39 -1.13 -12.98 -1.93
C VAL A 39 -1.30 -13.20 -0.44
N ALA A 40 -1.29 -12.14 0.36
CA ALA A 40 -1.42 -12.24 1.81
C ALA A 40 -2.75 -12.88 2.24
N SER A 41 -3.88 -12.57 1.59
CA SER A 41 -5.17 -13.17 1.93
C SER A 41 -5.26 -14.66 1.59
N HIS A 42 -4.58 -15.13 0.52
CA HIS A 42 -4.72 -16.51 0.06
C HIS A 42 -3.65 -17.43 0.63
N GLU A 43 -2.39 -16.99 0.66
CA GLU A 43 -1.27 -17.84 1.09
C GLU A 43 -1.20 -17.99 2.60
N SER A 44 -1.58 -16.96 3.36
CA SER A 44 -1.60 -17.04 4.82
C SER A 44 -2.82 -17.78 5.38
N GLY A 45 -3.86 -18.03 4.56
CA GLY A 45 -5.14 -18.58 4.99
C GLY A 45 -6.04 -17.59 5.76
N GLU A 46 -5.55 -16.40 6.10
CA GLU A 46 -6.26 -15.44 6.97
C GLU A 46 -6.42 -14.08 6.27
N ARG A 47 -7.67 -13.71 5.94
CA ARG A 47 -7.99 -12.46 5.22
C ARG A 47 -7.51 -11.20 5.93
N ILE A 48 -7.38 -11.23 7.25
CA ILE A 48 -6.88 -10.10 8.05
C ILE A 48 -5.46 -9.70 7.65
N ASN A 49 -4.68 -10.61 7.08
CA ASN A 49 -3.29 -10.32 6.73
C ASN A 49 -3.17 -9.38 5.54
N ALA A 50 -4.18 -9.28 4.66
CA ALA A 50 -4.17 -8.35 3.53
C ALA A 50 -4.04 -6.87 3.95
N PRO A 51 -4.94 -6.30 4.78
CA PRO A 51 -4.78 -4.91 5.23
C PRO A 51 -3.54 -4.72 6.11
N LEU A 52 -3.17 -5.71 6.93
CA LEU A 52 -2.01 -5.62 7.82
C LEU A 52 -0.70 -5.54 7.03
N VAL A 53 -0.54 -6.35 5.99
CA VAL A 53 0.70 -6.32 5.19
C VAL A 53 0.83 -5.04 4.38
N CYS A 54 -0.28 -4.50 3.84
CA CYS A 54 -0.29 -3.21 3.15
C CYS A 54 0.14 -2.09 4.10
N TYR A 55 -0.30 -2.14 5.36
CA TYR A 55 0.15 -1.19 6.39
C TYR A 55 1.64 -1.33 6.70
N LEU A 56 2.16 -2.56 6.82
CA LEU A 56 3.59 -2.81 7.07
C LEU A 56 4.48 -2.27 5.93
N VAL A 57 4.06 -2.46 4.68
CA VAL A 57 4.75 -1.88 3.51
C VAL A 57 4.71 -0.35 3.56
N GLY A 58 3.57 0.25 3.92
CA GLY A 58 3.45 1.70 4.15
C GLY A 58 4.41 2.22 5.22
N LEU A 59 4.63 1.47 6.31
CA LEU A 59 5.61 1.82 7.35
C LEU A 59 7.07 1.68 6.89
N ALA A 60 7.35 0.73 5.99
CA ALA A 60 8.69 0.44 5.51
C ALA A 60 9.17 1.40 4.42
N ARG A 61 8.27 1.84 3.52
CA ARG A 61 8.59 2.69 2.36
C ARG A 61 9.45 3.92 2.73
N PRO A 62 9.04 4.81 3.65
CA PRO A 62 9.83 6.01 3.97
C PRO A 62 11.19 5.70 4.62
N ARG A 63 11.38 4.50 5.20
CA ARG A 63 12.64 4.09 5.85
C ARG A 63 13.62 3.43 4.89
N SER A 64 13.11 2.83 3.82
CA SER A 64 13.89 2.02 2.89
C SER A 64 14.49 2.82 1.74
N GLY A 65 13.84 3.92 1.34
CA GLY A 65 14.16 4.63 0.11
C GLY A 65 13.93 3.80 -1.17
N ARG A 66 13.29 2.63 -1.06
CA ARG A 66 12.93 1.76 -2.17
C ARG A 66 11.55 2.11 -2.72
N GLU A 67 11.34 1.75 -3.98
CA GLU A 67 10.03 1.87 -4.62
C GLU A 67 9.01 0.90 -4.00
N LEU A 68 7.73 1.11 -4.28
CA LEU A 68 6.68 0.25 -3.72
C LEU A 68 6.78 -1.19 -4.24
N GLY A 69 6.96 -1.37 -5.56
CA GLY A 69 7.08 -2.69 -6.18
C GLY A 69 8.21 -3.53 -5.59
N ASP A 70 9.36 -2.88 -5.35
CA ASP A 70 10.53 -3.45 -4.67
C ASP A 70 10.22 -4.05 -3.28
N LEU A 71 9.32 -3.39 -2.53
CA LEU A 71 8.89 -3.83 -1.21
C LEU A 71 7.82 -4.92 -1.31
N VAL A 72 6.94 -4.84 -2.30
CA VAL A 72 5.95 -5.89 -2.60
C VAL A 72 6.67 -7.20 -2.97
N ASP A 73 7.64 -7.14 -3.88
CA ASP A 73 8.43 -8.30 -4.31
C ASP A 73 9.14 -8.99 -3.14
N ALA A 74 9.71 -8.19 -2.22
CA ALA A 74 10.35 -8.71 -1.01
C ALA A 74 9.37 -9.46 -0.09
N VAL A 75 8.10 -9.06 -0.05
CA VAL A 75 7.06 -9.73 0.76
C VAL A 75 6.52 -10.97 0.06
N VAL A 76 6.26 -10.89 -1.25
CA VAL A 76 5.71 -12.03 -2.02
C VAL A 76 6.78 -13.07 -2.39
N GLY A 77 8.05 -12.83 -2.05
CA GLY A 77 9.15 -13.75 -2.32
C GLY A 77 9.54 -13.86 -3.79
N LYS A 78 9.18 -12.86 -4.63
CA LYS A 78 9.68 -12.78 -6.00
C LYS A 78 11.15 -12.37 -5.93
N ALA A 79 12.02 -13.17 -6.55
CA ALA A 79 13.44 -12.88 -6.59
C ALA A 79 13.67 -11.52 -7.30
N VAL A 80 14.46 -10.66 -6.65
CA VAL A 80 14.98 -9.40 -7.21
C VAL A 80 15.94 -9.68 -8.36
#